data_AF-A0A7J5XMM6-F1
#
_entry.id   AF-A0A7J5XMM6-F1
#
_cell.length_a   1.000
_cell.length_b   1.000
_cell.length_c   1.000
_cell.angle_alpha   90.00
_cell.angle_beta   90.00
_cell.angle_gamma   90.00
#
_symmetry.space_group_name_H-M   'P 1'
#
loop_
_entity.id
_entity.type
_entity.pdbx_description
1 polymer ?
#
loop_
_entity_poly.entity_id
_entity_poly.type
_entity_poly.pdbx_seq_one_letter_code
_entity_poly.pdbx_strand_id
1 'polypeptide(L)'
;MSLNPEVRVFEDPNEATMHMAALISKAHLHEARAAMSTETPPEKKRKSRKRPLSNPVVTSRRERQRETQRSASETHLQELRDTLTAVQVPEATDGTVSAWAQRQLLTDVRMKTARPMLFNAKLSAERIAIQKCHRCCAEEAAIRCLDCVPLDMEFLCATCDMEVHKRNLP
;
A
#
# COMPACT_ATOMS: atom_id res chain seq x y z
N MET A 1 27.22 -13.19 -41.11
CA MET A 1 25.97 -12.68 -40.49
C MET A 1 26.37 -11.96 -39.22
N SER A 2 26.33 -10.62 -39.23
CA SER A 2 26.75 -9.80 -38.08
C SER A 2 25.57 -9.72 -37.10
N LEU A 3 25.67 -10.39 -35.96
CA LEU A 3 24.67 -10.32 -34.90
C LEU A 3 24.73 -8.93 -34.25
N ASN A 4 23.57 -8.32 -34.02
CA ASN A 4 23.45 -7.03 -33.34
C ASN A 4 24.19 -7.07 -31.98
N PRO A 5 25.05 -6.08 -31.66
CA PRO A 5 25.85 -6.07 -30.44
C PRO A 5 25.03 -5.82 -29.14
N GLU A 6 23.72 -5.61 -29.25
CA GLU A 6 22.84 -5.33 -28.09
C GLU A 6 22.15 -6.55 -27.49
N VAL A 7 22.21 -7.72 -28.14
CA VAL A 7 21.64 -8.94 -27.57
C VAL A 7 22.70 -9.62 -26.71
N ARG A 8 22.75 -9.25 -25.43
CA ARG A 8 23.51 -10.04 -24.43
C ARG A 8 22.74 -11.33 -24.15
N VAL A 9 23.34 -12.45 -24.53
CA VAL A 9 22.87 -13.78 -24.12
C VAL A 9 23.47 -14.06 -22.75
N PHE A 10 22.61 -14.35 -21.77
CA PHE A 10 23.02 -14.72 -20.42
C PHE A 10 22.90 -16.24 -20.28
N GLU A 11 23.97 -16.90 -19.85
CA GLU A 11 23.93 -18.34 -19.56
C GLU A 11 23.33 -18.64 -18.17
N ASP A 12 23.47 -17.69 -17.22
CA ASP A 12 22.91 -17.79 -15.88
C ASP A 12 21.65 -16.90 -15.72
N PRO A 13 20.49 -17.47 -15.34
CA PRO A 13 19.28 -16.70 -15.02
C PRO A 13 19.47 -15.61 -13.95
N ASN A 14 20.39 -15.81 -13.01
CA ASN A 14 20.68 -14.82 -11.96
C ASN A 14 21.41 -13.59 -12.52
N GLU A 15 22.30 -13.79 -13.49
CA GLU A 15 23.01 -12.70 -14.17
C GLU A 15 22.05 -11.85 -15.01
N ALA A 16 21.13 -12.49 -15.73
CA ALA A 16 20.07 -11.80 -16.47
C ALA A 16 19.20 -10.95 -15.54
N THR A 17 18.86 -11.47 -14.37
CA THR A 17 18.05 -10.78 -13.36
C THR A 17 18.77 -9.55 -12.82
N MET A 18 20.05 -9.68 -12.45
CA MET A 18 20.85 -8.54 -11.98
C MET A 18 21.03 -7.47 -13.06
N HIS A 19 21.22 -7.89 -14.32
CA HIS A 19 21.35 -6.97 -15.44
C HIS A 19 20.06 -6.16 -15.67
N MET A 20 18.90 -6.81 -15.65
CA MET A 20 17.61 -6.14 -15.78
C MET A 20 17.35 -5.17 -14.63
N ALA A 21 17.66 -5.57 -13.39
CA ALA A 21 17.55 -4.68 -12.23
C ALA A 21 18.44 -3.43 -12.36
N ALA A 22 19.67 -3.58 -12.87
CA ALA A 22 20.58 -2.48 -13.10
C ALA A 22 20.08 -1.51 -14.19
N LEU A 23 19.46 -2.02 -15.26
CA LEU A 23 18.88 -1.19 -16.32
C LEU A 23 17.69 -0.37 -15.82
N ILE A 24 16.79 -0.98 -15.05
CA ILE A 24 15.65 -0.31 -14.44
C ILE A 24 16.12 0.79 -13.49
N SER A 25 17.11 0.50 -12.64
CA SER A 25 17.68 1.47 -11.71
C SER A 25 18.29 2.68 -12.44
N LYS A 26 19.04 2.45 -13.52
CA LYS A 26 19.60 3.52 -14.35
C LYS A 26 18.54 4.41 -15.00
N ALA A 27 17.44 3.82 -15.47
CA ALA A 27 16.34 4.57 -16.07
C ALA A 27 15.69 5.53 -15.06
N HIS A 28 15.39 5.05 -13.85
CA HIS A 28 14.83 5.90 -12.79
C HIS A 28 15.78 7.02 -12.35
N LEU A 29 17.08 6.75 -12.27
CA LEU A 29 18.07 7.78 -11.95
C LEU A 29 18.15 8.87 -13.03
N HIS A 30 18.00 8.50 -14.30
CA HIS A 30 17.98 9.46 -15.40
C HIS A 30 16.72 10.34 -15.35
N GLU A 31 15.56 9.75 -15.09
CA GLU A 31 14.28 10.47 -14.94
C GLU A 31 14.30 11.45 -13.75
N ALA A 32 14.84 11.02 -12.61
CA ALA A 32 15.01 11.88 -11.44
C ALA A 32 15.95 13.06 -11.72
N ARG A 33 17.05 12.84 -12.46
CA ARG A 33 17.96 13.93 -12.86
C ARG A 33 17.31 14.92 -13.83
N ALA A 34 16.48 14.42 -14.75
CA ALA A 34 15.73 15.27 -15.67
C ALA A 34 14.70 16.15 -14.93
N ALA A 35 13.96 15.59 -13.98
CA ALA A 35 12.98 16.32 -13.16
C ALA A 35 13.63 17.42 -12.30
N MET A 36 14.82 17.15 -11.75
CA MET A 36 15.56 18.12 -10.93
C MET A 36 16.18 19.27 -11.76
N SER A 37 16.32 19.12 -13.09
CA SER A 37 16.79 20.21 -13.97
C SER A 37 15.68 21.18 -14.40
N THR A 38 14.41 20.82 -14.23
CA THR A 38 13.27 21.64 -14.71
C THR A 38 12.66 22.57 -13.66
N GLU A 39 13.09 22.51 -12.39
CA GLU A 39 12.50 23.36 -11.34
C GLU A 39 13.36 24.59 -11.03
N THR A 40 12.98 25.74 -11.59
CA THR A 40 13.39 27.06 -11.08
C THR A 40 12.68 27.33 -9.73
N PRO A 41 13.38 27.76 -8.66
CA PRO A 41 12.75 27.96 -7.35
C PRO A 41 11.75 29.13 -7.35
N PRO A 42 10.54 28.99 -6.78
CA PRO A 42 9.66 30.13 -6.58
C PRO A 42 10.15 31.02 -5.42
N GLU A 43 10.41 32.29 -5.72
CA GLU A 43 10.72 33.33 -4.72
C GLU A 43 9.63 33.44 -3.66
N LYS A 44 9.95 33.08 -2.41
CA LYS A 44 9.05 33.23 -1.26
C LYS A 44 9.04 34.67 -0.75
N LYS A 45 8.14 35.52 -1.26
CA LYS A 45 7.80 36.79 -0.60
C LYS A 45 6.91 36.52 0.61
N ARG A 46 7.50 36.57 1.82
CA ARG A 46 6.75 36.57 3.10
C ARG A 46 6.00 37.89 3.24
N LYS A 47 4.69 37.89 2.98
CA LYS A 47 3.81 39.02 3.31
C LYS A 47 3.03 38.68 4.59
N SER A 48 3.42 39.33 5.69
CA SER A 48 2.76 39.22 6.99
C SER A 48 1.30 39.66 6.86
N ARG A 49 0.36 38.74 7.08
CA ARG A 49 -1.08 38.97 6.91
C ARG A 49 -1.72 39.23 8.27
N LYS A 50 -2.02 40.49 8.56
CA LYS A 50 -3.00 40.87 9.60
C LYS A 50 -4.37 40.32 9.19
N ARG A 51 -5.08 39.66 10.11
CA ARG A 51 -6.47 39.20 9.93
C ARG A 51 -7.39 40.40 9.65
N PRO A 52 -8.16 40.42 8.54
CA PRO A 52 -9.31 41.30 8.42
C PRO A 52 -10.54 40.62 9.02
N LEU A 53 -11.32 41.40 9.78
CA LEU A 53 -12.66 41.05 10.22
C LEU A 53 -13.58 40.74 9.01
N SER A 54 -14.51 39.81 9.21
CA SER A 54 -15.38 39.27 8.18
C SER A 54 -16.41 40.29 7.67
N ASN A 55 -16.33 40.64 6.38
CA ASN A 55 -17.35 41.44 5.68
C ASN A 55 -18.49 40.55 5.13
N PRO A 56 -19.78 40.93 5.29
CA PRO A 56 -20.94 40.14 4.87
C PRO A 56 -21.13 40.03 3.34
N VAL A 57 -20.43 40.81 2.52
CA VAL A 57 -20.45 40.67 1.05
C VAL A 57 -19.72 39.39 0.58
N VAL A 58 -18.79 38.87 1.39
CA VAL A 58 -17.95 37.71 1.05
C VAL A 58 -18.71 36.38 1.22
N THR A 59 -19.76 36.33 2.05
CA THR A 59 -20.58 35.12 2.24
C THR A 59 -21.43 34.82 1.01
N SER A 60 -22.10 35.84 0.43
CA SER A 60 -22.91 35.68 -0.79
C SER A 60 -22.09 35.20 -2.00
N ARG A 61 -20.85 35.67 -2.15
CA ARG A 61 -19.95 35.22 -3.23
C ARG A 61 -19.52 33.77 -3.05
N ARG A 62 -19.23 33.35 -1.81
CA ARG A 62 -18.87 31.96 -1.49
C ARG A 62 -20.04 31.00 -1.67
N GLU A 63 -21.25 31.45 -1.37
CA GLU A 63 -22.47 30.65 -1.54
C GLU A 63 -22.79 30.42 -3.01
N ARG A 64 -22.75 31.48 -3.84
CA ARG A 64 -22.84 31.34 -5.31
C ARG A 64 -21.77 30.43 -5.88
N GLN A 65 -20.53 30.55 -5.40
CA GLN A 65 -19.44 29.68 -5.84
C GLN A 65 -19.67 28.21 -5.47
N ARG A 66 -20.26 27.92 -4.30
CA ARG A 66 -20.62 26.56 -3.88
C ARG A 66 -21.79 26.01 -4.70
N GLU A 67 -22.75 26.84 -5.06
CA GLU A 67 -23.90 26.46 -5.88
C GLU A 67 -23.49 26.15 -7.32
N THR A 68 -22.63 26.98 -7.92
CA THR A 68 -22.03 26.70 -9.23
C THR A 68 -21.15 25.44 -9.22
N GLN A 69 -20.43 25.18 -8.13
CA GLN A 69 -19.67 23.93 -7.99
C GLN A 69 -20.59 22.70 -7.84
N ARG A 70 -21.71 22.83 -7.12
CA ARG A 70 -22.70 21.76 -6.99
C ARG A 70 -23.37 21.45 -8.33
N SER A 71 -23.83 22.47 -9.06
CA SER A 71 -24.47 22.27 -10.37
C SER A 71 -23.49 21.67 -11.39
N ALA A 72 -22.23 22.10 -11.41
CA ALA A 72 -21.21 21.50 -12.27
C ALA A 72 -20.93 20.03 -11.91
N SER A 73 -20.93 19.69 -10.62
CA SER A 73 -20.77 18.31 -10.15
C SER A 73 -21.96 17.43 -10.56
N GLU A 74 -23.18 17.95 -10.45
CA GLU A 74 -24.39 17.26 -10.87
C GLU A 74 -24.42 17.03 -12.38
N THR A 75 -23.98 18.01 -13.18
CA THR A 75 -23.92 17.88 -14.65
C THR A 75 -22.92 16.80 -15.06
N HIS A 76 -21.73 16.80 -14.44
CA HIS A 76 -20.72 15.77 -14.69
C HIS A 76 -21.19 14.36 -14.28
N LEU A 77 -21.92 14.24 -13.16
CA LEU A 77 -22.50 12.95 -12.75
C LEU A 77 -23.59 12.48 -13.73
N GLN A 78 -24.35 13.41 -14.30
CA GLN A 78 -25.35 13.08 -15.31
C GLN A 78 -24.68 12.63 -16.62
N GLU A 79 -23.64 13.33 -17.10
CA GLU A 79 -22.87 12.93 -18.28
C GLU A 79 -22.24 11.53 -18.12
N LEU A 80 -21.70 11.22 -16.94
CA LEU A 80 -21.17 9.89 -16.65
C LEU A 80 -22.28 8.82 -16.68
N ARG A 81 -23.46 9.13 -16.16
CA ARG A 81 -24.61 8.22 -16.18
C ARG A 81 -25.09 7.97 -17.61
N ASP A 82 -25.19 9.03 -18.41
CA ASP A 82 -25.62 8.93 -19.80
C ASP A 82 -24.60 8.13 -20.62
N THR A 83 -23.31 8.34 -20.36
CA THR A 83 -22.22 7.54 -20.97
C THR A 83 -22.31 6.06 -20.59
N LEU A 84 -22.55 5.74 -19.31
CA LEU A 84 -22.71 4.36 -18.86
C LEU A 84 -23.95 3.68 -19.44
N THR A 85 -25.02 4.44 -19.67
CA THR A 85 -26.29 3.93 -20.22
C THR A 85 -26.22 3.80 -21.75
N ALA A 86 -25.43 4.64 -22.42
CA ALA A 86 -25.20 4.58 -23.87
C ALA A 86 -24.38 3.36 -24.29
N VAL A 87 -23.58 2.79 -23.38
CA VAL A 87 -22.91 1.51 -23.59
C VAL A 87 -23.95 0.40 -23.42
N GLN A 88 -24.51 -0.07 -24.54
CA GLN A 88 -25.27 -1.31 -24.54
C GLN A 88 -24.31 -2.47 -24.23
N VAL A 89 -24.30 -2.90 -22.97
CA VAL A 89 -23.67 -4.17 -22.58
C VAL A 89 -24.50 -5.27 -23.26
N PRO A 90 -23.90 -6.13 -24.10
CA PRO A 90 -24.61 -7.27 -24.65
C PRO A 90 -25.20 -8.06 -23.48
N GLU A 91 -26.51 -8.29 -23.51
CA GLU A 91 -27.19 -9.17 -22.56
C GLU A 91 -26.42 -10.48 -22.53
N ALA A 92 -25.79 -10.76 -21.39
CA ALA A 92 -25.00 -11.98 -21.25
C ALA A 92 -25.98 -13.14 -21.43
N THR A 93 -25.82 -13.87 -22.54
CA THR A 93 -26.53 -15.13 -22.75
C THR A 93 -26.29 -16.02 -21.53
N ASP A 94 -27.36 -16.25 -20.77
CA ASP A 94 -27.40 -17.09 -19.59
C ASP A 94 -26.71 -18.42 -19.87
N GLY A 95 -25.52 -18.63 -19.28
CA GLY A 95 -24.77 -19.88 -19.39
C GLY A 95 -23.26 -19.73 -19.49
N THR A 96 -22.75 -18.56 -19.86
CA THR A 96 -21.29 -18.32 -19.91
C THR A 96 -20.87 -17.51 -18.69
N VAL A 97 -19.99 -18.08 -17.84
CA VAL A 97 -19.39 -17.36 -16.71
C VAL A 97 -18.82 -16.05 -17.25
N SER A 98 -19.28 -14.91 -16.71
CA SER A 98 -18.81 -13.61 -17.19
C SER A 98 -17.28 -13.56 -17.14
N ALA A 99 -16.65 -12.89 -18.11
CA ALA A 99 -15.20 -12.78 -18.14
C ALA A 99 -14.62 -12.22 -16.81
N TRP A 100 -15.41 -11.43 -16.09
CA TRP A 100 -15.11 -10.98 -14.74
C TRP A 100 -15.12 -12.11 -13.71
N ALA A 101 -16.18 -12.91 -13.65
CA ALA A 101 -16.26 -14.06 -12.74
C ALA A 101 -15.15 -15.09 -13.02
N GLN A 102 -14.78 -15.29 -14.29
CA GLN A 102 -13.64 -16.14 -14.65
C GLN A 102 -12.31 -15.58 -14.13
N ARG A 103 -12.09 -14.26 -14.25
CA ARG A 103 -10.90 -13.60 -13.68
C ARG A 103 -10.84 -13.70 -12.15
N GLN A 104 -11.98 -13.56 -11.48
CA GLN A 104 -12.07 -13.72 -10.04
C GLN A 104 -11.71 -15.15 -9.62
N LEU A 105 -12.27 -16.16 -10.29
CA LEU A 105 -11.97 -17.56 -10.00
C LEU A 105 -10.48 -17.88 -10.19
N LEU A 106 -9.88 -17.47 -11.31
CA LEU A 106 -8.45 -17.68 -11.57
C LEU A 106 -7.56 -16.99 -10.53
N THR A 107 -7.94 -15.78 -10.12
CA THR A 107 -7.21 -15.04 -9.09
C THR A 107 -7.34 -15.73 -7.73
N ASP A 108 -8.54 -16.18 -7.36
CA ASP A 108 -8.78 -16.87 -6.10
C ASP A 108 -7.99 -18.19 -6.02
N VAL A 109 -7.99 -18.98 -7.10
CA VAL A 109 -7.17 -20.20 -7.19
C VAL A 109 -5.69 -19.87 -7.01
N ARG A 110 -5.16 -18.89 -7.76
CA ARG A 110 -3.74 -18.49 -7.67
C ARG A 110 -3.39 -18.01 -6.26
N MET A 111 -4.25 -17.21 -5.65
CA MET A 111 -4.04 -16.71 -4.29
C MET A 111 -4.08 -17.84 -3.27
N LYS A 112 -5.04 -18.78 -3.36
CA LYS A 112 -5.09 -19.95 -2.50
C LYS A 112 -3.83 -20.80 -2.59
N THR A 113 -3.31 -21.00 -3.81
CA THR A 113 -2.07 -21.75 -4.03
C THR A 113 -0.83 -21.00 -3.52
N ALA A 114 -0.75 -19.68 -3.75
CA ALA A 114 0.41 -18.87 -3.35
C ALA A 114 0.42 -18.51 -1.86
N ARG A 115 -0.74 -18.48 -1.21
CA ARG A 115 -0.89 -17.99 0.18
C ARG A 115 0.02 -18.70 1.18
N PRO A 116 0.16 -20.04 1.20
CA PRO A 116 1.07 -20.71 2.12
C PRO A 116 2.53 -20.29 1.92
N MET A 117 2.97 -20.18 0.66
CA MET A 117 4.33 -19.74 0.34
C MET A 117 4.58 -18.30 0.76
N LEU A 118 3.67 -17.39 0.44
CA LEU A 118 3.77 -15.98 0.83
C LEU A 118 3.75 -15.82 2.36
N PHE A 119 2.93 -16.63 3.05
CA PHE A 119 2.88 -16.64 4.50
C PHE A 119 4.18 -17.15 5.11
N ASN A 120 4.71 -18.28 4.63
CA ASN A 120 5.99 -18.82 5.11
C ASN A 120 7.15 -17.87 4.82
N ALA A 121 7.19 -17.25 3.64
CA ALA A 121 8.19 -16.25 3.29
C ALA A 121 8.14 -15.07 4.28
N LYS A 122 6.94 -14.58 4.59
CA LYS A 122 6.74 -13.52 5.59
C LYS A 122 7.23 -13.95 6.97
N LEU A 123 6.85 -15.14 7.45
CA LEU A 123 7.30 -15.66 8.74
C LEU A 123 8.83 -15.84 8.79
N SER A 124 9.44 -16.30 7.71
CA SER A 124 10.90 -16.50 7.65
C SER A 124 11.69 -15.19 7.59
N ALA A 125 11.09 -14.13 7.03
CA ALA A 125 11.68 -12.80 6.99
C ALA A 125 11.53 -12.07 8.35
N GLU A 126 10.57 -12.50 9.16
CA GLU A 126 10.30 -11.91 10.48
C GLU A 126 11.37 -12.37 11.47
N ARG A 127 12.27 -11.44 11.83
CA ARG A 127 13.28 -11.68 12.85
C ARG A 127 12.68 -11.46 14.22
N ILE A 128 12.25 -12.53 14.86
CA ILE A 128 11.82 -12.50 16.25
C ILE A 128 13.06 -12.55 17.14
N ALA A 129 13.32 -11.49 17.89
CA ALA A 129 14.37 -11.50 18.89
C ALA A 129 13.96 -12.45 20.02
N ILE A 130 14.66 -13.59 20.14
CA ILE A 130 14.47 -14.52 21.25
C ILE A 130 14.89 -13.80 22.53
N GLN A 131 13.91 -13.55 23.40
CA GLN A 131 14.15 -12.93 24.71
C GLN A 131 14.35 -14.02 25.75
N LYS A 132 15.26 -13.78 26.70
CA LYS A 132 15.33 -14.60 27.90
C LYS A 132 14.27 -14.15 28.89
N CYS A 133 13.81 -15.09 29.71
CA CYS A 133 12.89 -14.77 30.80
C CYS A 133 13.53 -13.73 31.73
N HIS A 134 12.86 -12.60 31.93
CA HIS A 134 13.33 -11.52 32.80
C HIS A 134 13.44 -11.94 34.28
N ARG A 135 12.71 -12.98 34.68
CA ARG A 135 12.61 -13.39 36.08
C ARG A 135 13.60 -14.49 36.47
N CYS A 136 13.77 -15.51 35.64
CA CYS A 136 14.67 -16.62 35.93
C CYS A 136 15.98 -16.58 35.14
N CYS A 137 16.05 -15.80 34.05
CA CYS A 137 17.19 -15.67 33.13
C CYS A 137 17.73 -16.99 32.51
N ALA A 138 17.20 -18.14 32.89
CA ALA A 138 17.64 -19.45 32.43
C ALA A 138 16.95 -19.84 31.11
N GLU A 139 15.63 -19.75 31.11
CA GLU A 139 14.79 -20.19 29.99
C GLU A 139 14.47 -19.07 29.01
N GLU A 140 14.15 -19.45 27.78
CA GLU A 140 13.59 -18.53 26.80
C GLU A 140 12.19 -18.09 27.23
N ALA A 141 11.89 -16.82 27.01
CA ALA A 141 10.55 -16.30 27.23
C ALA A 141 9.59 -16.89 26.20
N ALA A 142 8.37 -17.21 26.65
CA ALA A 142 7.35 -17.73 25.75
C ALA A 142 6.90 -16.62 24.80
N ILE A 143 6.74 -16.93 23.51
CA ILE A 143 6.11 -16.02 22.55
C ILE A 143 4.61 -15.96 22.88
N ARG A 144 4.12 -14.77 23.22
CA ARG A 144 2.72 -14.55 23.56
C ARG A 144 2.01 -13.76 22.47
N CYS A 145 0.70 -13.96 22.37
CA CYS A 145 -0.13 -13.18 21.48
C CYS A 145 -0.13 -11.70 21.91
N LEU A 146 -0.28 -10.76 20.97
CA LEU A 146 -0.34 -9.32 21.31
C LEU A 146 -1.52 -8.99 22.25
N ASP A 147 -2.60 -9.76 22.18
CA ASP A 147 -3.74 -9.61 23.10
C ASP A 147 -3.42 -10.11 24.53
N CYS A 148 -2.38 -10.95 24.66
CA CYS A 148 -1.93 -11.58 25.90
C CYS A 148 -0.84 -10.76 26.61
N VAL A 149 -0.22 -9.79 25.91
CA VAL A 149 0.90 -8.97 26.37
C VAL A 149 0.65 -7.53 25.95
N PRO A 150 0.21 -6.65 26.86
CA PRO A 150 0.41 -5.22 26.69
C PRO A 150 1.89 -4.99 26.35
N LEU A 151 2.16 -4.07 25.42
CA LEU A 151 3.51 -3.75 24.91
C LEU A 151 4.54 -3.42 26.01
N ASP A 152 4.08 -3.22 27.24
CA ASP A 152 4.85 -2.79 28.40
C ASP A 152 5.12 -3.93 29.42
N MET A 153 4.78 -5.19 29.10
CA MET A 153 4.95 -6.33 30.02
C MET A 153 6.28 -7.07 29.87
N GLU A 154 6.76 -7.64 30.98
CA GLU A 154 7.97 -8.43 31.06
C GLU A 154 7.90 -9.73 30.23
N PHE A 155 9.01 -10.08 29.58
CA PHE A 155 9.16 -11.36 28.89
C PHE A 155 9.36 -12.48 29.92
N LEU A 156 8.38 -13.38 30.06
CA LEU A 156 8.41 -14.50 31.02
C LEU A 156 8.41 -15.85 30.30
N CYS A 157 9.13 -16.83 30.85
CA CYS A 157 8.96 -18.23 30.44
C CYS A 157 7.60 -18.77 30.94
N ALA A 158 7.14 -19.89 30.36
CA ALA A 158 5.85 -20.48 30.70
C ALA A 158 5.65 -20.71 32.21
N THR A 159 6.69 -21.16 32.92
CA THR A 159 6.63 -21.38 34.37
C THR A 159 6.46 -20.07 35.13
N CYS A 160 7.27 -19.06 34.84
CA CYS A 160 7.18 -17.76 35.51
C CYS A 160 5.86 -17.05 35.18
N ASP A 161 5.35 -17.21 33.97
CA ASP A 161 4.05 -16.66 33.55
C ASP A 161 2.89 -17.28 34.34
N MET A 162 2.84 -18.61 34.44
CA MET A 162 1.82 -19.28 35.25
C MET A 162 1.84 -18.83 36.71
N GLU A 163 3.02 -18.63 37.30
CA GLU A 163 3.14 -18.15 38.68
C GLU A 163 2.63 -16.71 38.85
N VAL A 164 2.68 -15.87 37.81
CA VAL A 164 2.07 -14.53 37.83
C VAL A 164 0.55 -14.64 37.71
N HIS A 165 0.02 -15.46 36.79
CA HIS A 165 -1.43 -15.59 36.60
C HIS A 165 -2.13 -16.32 37.75
N LYS A 166 -1.47 -17.28 38.41
CA LYS A 166 -2.02 -17.96 39.60
C LYS A 166 -2.23 -17.01 40.78
N ARG A 167 -1.43 -15.94 40.89
CA ARG A 167 -1.57 -14.93 41.96
C ARG A 167 -2.74 -13.97 41.73
N ASN A 168 -3.27 -13.94 40.50
CA ASN A 168 -4.36 -13.07 40.09
C ASN A 168 -5.69 -13.85 39.90
N LEU A 169 -5.76 -15.09 40.37
CA LEU A 169 -7.04 -15.80 40.46
C LEU A 169 -7.83 -15.21 41.65
N PRO A 170 -9.07 -14.74 41.44
CA PRO A 170 -9.93 -14.27 42.52
C PRO A 170 -10.34 -15.40 43.48
#